data_AF-A0A3N1GTY4-F1
#
_entry.id   AF-A0A3N1GTY4-F1
#
_cell.length_a   1.000
_cell.length_b   1.000
_cell.length_c   1.000
_cell.angle_alpha   90.00
_cell.angle_beta   90.00
_cell.angle_gamma   90.00
#
_symmetry.space_group_name_H-M   'P 1'
#
loop_
_entity.id
_entity.type
_entity.pdbx_description
1 polymer ?
#
loop_
_entity_poly.entity_id
_entity_poly.type
_entity_poly.pdbx_seq_one_letter_code
_entity_poly.pdbx_strand_id
1 'polypeptide(L)'
;MSINPPVAGHAEMRRSEMLGLTIDAVVQIGSAYWLRVPVGKMHTDRYVPLHPQLKTLLDDWQLRRPEGLRSNLLFTDHGRPVNASRIEAAVRKAAEQAGLGRVTPHQLRHTLATQAINRGMSLEAIAALLGHRSLSVTRVYARIADRTVADEYFAVSEKVEALYDAPRRLPAEAEGSEMGKLRREMHRRMLGNGYCARPVEMDCHFESICESCTFFVTTIEFRPTLERQRNDAAAKGQVAREQIFDGLLTRLDEQAS
;
A
#
# COMPACT_ATOMS: atom_id res chain seq x y z
N MET A 1 -7.21 -0.71 41.77
CA MET A 1 -7.56 0.54 41.06
C MET A 1 -6.83 0.52 39.72
N SER A 2 -7.60 0.56 38.64
CA SER A 2 -7.20 0.18 37.28
C SER A 2 -6.05 1.04 36.75
N ILE A 3 -4.95 0.43 36.32
CA ILE A 3 -3.84 1.11 35.62
C ILE A 3 -4.06 0.89 34.13
N ASN A 4 -4.59 1.92 33.46
CA ASN A 4 -4.59 2.02 31.99
C ASN A 4 -3.13 2.01 31.47
N PRO A 5 -2.72 1.11 30.56
CA PRO A 5 -1.53 1.33 29.75
C PRO A 5 -1.95 2.12 28.50
N PRO A 6 -1.37 3.31 28.24
CA PRO A 6 -0.29 3.34 27.25
C PRO A 6 0.69 4.51 27.48
N VAL A 7 1.79 4.29 28.21
CA VAL A 7 2.87 5.31 28.30
C VAL A 7 4.28 4.68 28.21
N ALA A 8 4.38 3.45 27.69
CA ALA A 8 5.66 2.72 27.62
C ALA A 8 6.62 3.21 26.51
N GLY A 9 6.34 4.35 25.85
CA GLY A 9 7.02 4.75 24.61
C GLY A 9 7.96 5.97 24.67
N HIS A 10 8.19 6.63 25.81
CA HIS A 10 8.72 8.01 25.76
C HIS A 10 10.11 8.26 26.40
N ALA A 11 10.83 7.22 26.83
CA ALA A 11 12.20 7.39 27.33
C ALA A 11 13.18 6.50 26.54
N GLU A 12 13.81 7.10 25.52
CA GLU A 12 14.73 6.46 24.58
C GLU A 12 16.14 6.24 25.14
N MET A 13 16.22 5.74 26.36
CA MET A 13 17.49 5.60 27.06
C MET A 13 17.90 4.15 27.24
N ARG A 14 19.21 3.91 27.22
CA ARG A 14 19.77 2.61 27.58
C ARG A 14 19.42 2.30 29.03
N ARG A 15 19.26 1.03 29.36
CA ARG A 15 19.05 0.56 30.73
C ARG A 15 20.06 1.14 31.74
N SER A 16 21.34 1.22 31.35
CA SER A 16 22.39 1.83 32.18
C SER A 16 22.23 3.34 32.36
N GLU A 17 21.68 4.03 31.36
CA GLU A 17 21.42 5.47 31.42
C GLU A 17 20.20 5.75 32.30
N MET A 18 19.17 4.90 32.22
CA MET A 18 17.97 5.00 33.07
C MET A 18 18.33 4.89 34.56
N LEU A 19 19.23 3.96 34.90
CA LEU A 19 19.73 3.78 36.27
C LEU A 19 20.61 4.93 36.75
N GLY A 20 21.19 5.70 35.83
CA GLY A 20 22.03 6.86 36.12
C GLY A 20 21.27 8.18 36.19
N LEU A 21 19.95 8.20 35.99
CA LEU A 21 19.17 9.43 36.08
C LEU A 21 19.18 9.99 37.48
N THR A 22 19.39 11.29 37.58
CA THR A 22 19.31 12.06 38.81
C THR A 22 17.92 12.69 38.96
N ILE A 23 17.59 13.12 40.18
CA ILE A 23 16.30 13.77 40.49
C ILE A 23 16.10 15.09 39.70
N ASP A 24 17.19 15.79 39.37
CA ASP A 24 17.22 17.02 38.58
C ASP A 24 17.33 16.77 37.07
N ALA A 25 17.17 15.51 36.61
CA ALA A 25 17.36 15.18 35.20
C ALA A 25 16.31 15.79 34.28
N VAL A 26 15.14 16.19 34.79
CA VAL A 26 14.14 16.86 33.97
C VAL A 26 14.36 18.37 34.00
N VAL A 27 14.57 18.95 32.82
CA VAL A 27 14.73 20.39 32.63
C VAL A 27 13.64 20.94 31.73
N GLN A 28 13.31 22.22 31.88
CA GLN A 28 12.38 22.91 31.01
C GLN A 28 13.16 23.87 30.10
N ILE A 29 12.99 23.73 28.78
CA ILE A 29 13.61 24.59 27.79
C ILE A 29 12.49 25.16 26.93
N GLY A 30 12.23 26.46 27.09
CA GLY A 30 11.05 27.12 26.52
C GLY A 30 9.75 26.56 27.11
N SER A 31 8.81 26.18 26.24
CA SER A 31 7.53 25.56 26.63
C SER A 31 7.57 24.04 26.78
N ALA A 32 8.70 23.39 26.47
CA ALA A 32 8.82 21.94 26.46
C ALA A 32 9.68 21.40 27.61
N TYR A 33 9.35 20.20 28.07
CA TYR A 33 10.17 19.44 29.02
C TYR A 33 11.17 18.57 28.29
N TRP A 34 12.37 18.46 28.85
CA TRP A 34 13.47 17.69 28.31
C TRP A 34 14.09 16.86 29.42
N LEU A 35 14.52 15.66 29.07
CA LEU A 35 15.29 14.78 29.93
C LEU A 35 16.77 14.93 29.60
N ARG A 36 17.56 15.46 30.54
CA ARG A 36 19.02 15.41 30.51
C ARG A 36 19.43 13.98 30.84
N VAL A 37 19.97 13.28 29.86
CA VAL A 37 20.50 11.93 30.05
C VAL A 37 22.01 12.05 30.28
N PRO A 38 22.49 11.93 31.54
CA PRO A 38 23.91 11.98 31.83
C PRO A 38 24.59 10.76 31.20
N VAL A 39 25.74 10.99 30.59
CA VAL A 39 26.43 9.92 29.87
C VAL A 39 27.24 9.07 30.84
N GLY A 40 27.15 7.75 30.66
CA GLY A 40 28.28 6.86 30.94
C GLY A 40 29.44 7.10 29.96
N LYS A 41 30.12 6.03 29.53
CA LYS A 41 31.36 5.96 28.70
C LYS A 41 31.52 6.84 27.43
N MET A 42 30.64 7.80 27.08
CA MET A 42 30.72 8.59 25.83
C MET A 42 30.88 10.11 25.99
N HIS A 43 31.11 10.65 27.19
CA HIS A 43 31.60 12.04 27.42
C HIS A 43 30.80 13.21 26.79
N THR A 44 29.53 13.06 26.39
CA THR A 44 28.71 14.17 25.87
C THR A 44 27.21 14.07 26.23
N ASP A 45 26.73 14.94 27.13
CA ASP A 45 25.33 14.96 27.58
C ASP A 45 24.36 15.09 26.41
N ARG A 46 23.22 14.38 26.49
CA ARG A 46 22.14 14.53 25.50
C ARG A 46 20.82 14.90 26.15
N TYR A 47 20.04 15.68 25.42
CA TYR A 47 18.70 16.10 25.80
C TYR A 47 17.68 15.36 24.94
N VAL A 48 16.74 14.68 25.60
CA VAL A 48 15.65 13.96 24.95
C VAL A 48 14.35 14.69 25.25
N PRO A 49 13.54 15.09 24.24
CA PRO A 49 12.27 15.74 24.49
C PRO A 49 11.35 14.78 25.27
N LEU A 50 10.73 15.29 26.33
CA LEU A 50 9.92 14.52 27.25
C LEU A 50 8.43 14.78 26.97
N HIS A 51 7.67 13.72 26.74
CA HIS A 51 6.23 13.84 26.57
C HIS A 51 5.56 14.37 27.86
N PRO A 52 4.59 15.30 27.79
CA PRO A 52 3.96 15.89 28.97
C PRO A 52 3.38 14.85 29.94
N GLN A 53 2.77 13.78 29.43
CA GLN A 53 2.24 12.70 30.27
C GLN A 53 3.35 11.97 31.05
N LEU A 54 4.51 11.78 30.44
CA LEU A 54 5.65 11.15 31.12
C LEU A 54 6.21 12.10 32.19
N LYS A 55 6.18 13.42 31.96
CA LYS A 55 6.51 14.41 33.00
C LYS A 55 5.61 14.27 34.22
N THR A 56 4.30 14.22 34.03
CA THR A 56 3.34 14.02 35.13
C THR A 56 3.64 12.75 35.93
N LEU A 57 3.91 11.63 35.26
CA LEU A 57 4.26 10.37 35.92
C LEU A 57 5.57 10.47 36.72
N LEU A 58 6.56 11.20 36.22
CA LEU A 58 7.82 11.42 36.92
C LEU A 58 7.66 12.35 38.12
N ASP A 59 6.76 13.33 38.05
CA ASP A 59 6.43 14.20 39.18
C ASP A 59 5.73 13.40 40.29
N ASP A 60 4.70 12.63 39.92
CA ASP A 60 3.99 11.74 40.85
C ASP A 60 4.91 10.68 41.47
N TRP A 61 5.93 10.25 40.73
CA TRP A 61 6.98 9.37 41.25
C TRP A 61 7.85 10.08 42.29
N GLN A 62 8.29 11.29 42.01
CA GLN A 62 9.11 12.09 42.93
C GLN A 62 8.37 12.46 44.22
N LEU A 63 7.08 12.77 44.14
CA LEU A 63 6.23 13.03 45.31
C LEU A 63 6.13 11.85 46.28
N ARG A 64 6.28 10.62 45.79
CA ARG A 64 6.24 9.39 46.61
C ARG A 64 7.62 8.93 47.09
N ARG A 65 8.67 9.66 46.73
CA ARG A 65 10.04 9.31 47.12
C ARG A 65 10.24 9.59 48.62
N PRO A 66 10.78 8.64 49.40
CA PRO A 66 11.09 8.87 50.80
C PRO A 66 12.08 10.03 50.99
N GLU A 67 11.81 10.90 51.97
CA GLU A 67 12.73 11.97 52.37
C GLU A 67 13.99 11.41 53.05
N GLY A 68 15.11 12.14 52.98
CA GLY A 68 16.35 11.77 53.67
C GLY A 68 17.24 10.73 52.98
N LEU A 69 16.95 10.35 51.74
CA LEU A 69 17.82 9.46 50.96
C LEU A 69 19.14 10.16 50.62
N ARG A 70 20.28 9.53 50.94
CA ARG A 70 21.64 10.01 50.60
C ARG A 70 22.01 9.91 49.11
N SER A 71 21.07 9.50 48.25
CA SER A 71 21.31 9.28 46.82
C SER A 71 20.49 10.27 45.98
N ASN A 72 21.17 10.93 45.04
CA ASN A 72 20.55 11.83 44.07
C ASN A 72 19.93 11.11 42.86
N LEU A 73 19.92 9.77 42.84
CA LEU A 73 19.36 8.99 41.74
C LEU A 73 17.83 8.99 41.78
N LEU A 74 17.19 9.15 40.62
CA LEU A 74 15.75 9.18 40.45
C LEU A 74 15.09 7.84 40.84
N PHE A 75 15.72 6.73 40.45
CA PHE A 75 15.25 5.38 40.76
C PHE A 75 16.13 4.73 41.83
N THR A 76 15.57 4.52 43.02
CA THR A 76 16.25 3.86 44.15
C THR A 76 15.38 2.74 44.74
N ASP A 77 16.05 1.76 45.34
CA ASP A 77 15.45 0.66 46.09
C ASP A 77 16.11 0.65 47.48
N HIS A 78 15.33 0.94 48.53
CA HIS A 78 15.85 1.14 49.90
C HIS A 78 17.07 2.08 49.99
N GLY A 79 17.05 3.17 49.20
CA GLY A 79 18.12 4.18 49.17
C GLY A 79 19.37 3.79 48.40
N ARG A 80 19.39 2.61 47.77
CA ARG A 80 20.46 2.16 46.86
C ARG A 80 20.02 2.26 45.40
N PRO A 81 20.95 2.33 44.44
CA PRO A 81 20.60 2.27 43.02
C PRO A 81 19.81 0.99 42.69
N VAL A 82 18.77 1.13 41.87
CA VAL A 82 17.97 -0.02 41.41
C VAL A 82 18.84 -0.97 40.59
N ASN A 83 18.67 -2.28 40.79
CA ASN A 83 19.36 -3.27 39.94
C ASN A 83 18.71 -3.32 38.54
N ALA A 84 19.52 -3.47 37.49
CA ALA A 84 19.08 -3.71 36.12
C ALA A 84 18.01 -4.82 36.00
N SER A 85 18.10 -5.87 36.81
CA SER A 85 17.10 -6.96 36.84
C SER A 85 15.71 -6.51 37.28
N ARG A 86 15.60 -5.48 38.14
CA ARG A 86 14.32 -4.91 38.58
C ARG A 86 13.62 -4.18 37.45
N ILE A 87 14.36 -3.51 36.57
CA ILE A 87 13.79 -2.86 35.38
C ILE A 87 13.21 -3.92 34.45
N GLU A 88 13.95 -5.00 34.19
CA GLU A 88 13.45 -6.10 33.35
C GLU A 88 12.23 -6.78 33.95
N ALA A 89 12.21 -6.98 35.27
CA ALA A 89 11.05 -7.51 35.97
C ALA A 89 9.84 -6.57 35.88
N ALA A 90 10.04 -5.25 35.98
CA ALA A 90 8.98 -4.27 35.82
C ALA A 90 8.41 -4.26 34.39
N VAL A 91 9.28 -4.29 33.36
CA VAL A 91 8.86 -4.38 31.95
C VAL A 91 8.12 -5.68 31.69
N ARG A 92 8.62 -6.81 32.20
CA ARG A 92 7.95 -8.11 32.07
C ARG A 92 6.58 -8.10 32.73
N LYS A 93 6.46 -7.59 33.96
CA LYS A 93 5.19 -7.48 34.67
C LYS A 93 4.19 -6.61 33.91
N ALA A 94 4.64 -5.48 33.36
CA ALA A 94 3.79 -4.62 32.54
C ALA A 94 3.34 -5.34 31.25
N ALA A 95 4.21 -6.11 30.61
CA ALA A 95 3.88 -6.90 29.43
C ALA A 95 2.84 -8.00 29.75
N GLU A 96 3.04 -8.74 30.84
CA GLU A 96 2.09 -9.76 31.32
C GLU A 96 0.72 -9.15 31.63
N GLN A 97 0.67 -8.00 32.29
CA GLN A 97 -0.58 -7.27 32.57
C GLN A 97 -1.28 -6.78 31.29
N ALA A 98 -0.52 -6.48 30.25
CA ALA A 98 -1.05 -6.10 28.94
C ALA A 98 -1.42 -7.32 28.06
N GLY A 99 -1.27 -8.55 28.56
CA GLY A 99 -1.50 -9.77 27.76
C GLY A 99 -0.47 -9.98 26.65
N LEU A 100 0.69 -9.33 26.76
CA LEU A 100 1.80 -9.47 25.82
C LEU A 100 2.73 -10.60 26.25
N GLY A 101 3.39 -11.23 25.27
CA GLY A 101 4.42 -12.24 25.52
C GLY A 101 5.69 -11.66 26.16
N ARG A 102 6.81 -12.37 26.04
CA ARG A 102 8.09 -11.91 26.57
C ARG A 102 8.56 -10.64 25.87
N VAL A 103 8.49 -9.51 26.57
CA VAL A 103 9.00 -8.20 26.11
C VAL A 103 10.22 -7.79 26.92
N THR A 104 11.22 -7.23 26.24
CA THR A 104 12.45 -6.69 26.82
C THR A 104 12.56 -5.19 26.58
N PRO A 105 13.31 -4.44 27.41
CA PRO A 105 13.55 -3.02 27.18
C PRO A 105 14.16 -2.73 25.79
N HIS A 106 14.98 -3.65 25.28
CA HIS A 106 15.58 -3.49 23.96
C HIS A 106 14.54 -3.60 22.84
N GLN A 107 13.59 -4.55 22.94
CA GLN A 107 12.50 -4.69 21.98
C GLN A 107 11.61 -3.44 21.96
N LEU A 108 11.27 -2.88 23.12
CA LEU A 108 10.49 -1.62 23.19
C LEU A 108 11.21 -0.47 22.47
N ARG A 109 12.53 -0.34 22.68
CA ARG A 109 13.36 0.65 21.98
C ARG A 109 13.35 0.44 20.46
N HIS A 110 13.45 -0.81 20.00
CA HIS A 110 13.37 -1.13 18.57
C HIS A 110 12.01 -0.77 17.99
N THR A 111 10.92 -1.15 18.65
CA THR A 111 9.56 -0.83 18.21
C THR A 111 9.36 0.67 18.07
N LEU A 112 9.82 1.47 19.03
CA LEU A 112 9.71 2.92 18.96
C LEU A 112 10.50 3.51 17.79
N ALA A 113 11.76 3.10 17.61
CA ALA A 113 12.59 3.58 16.50
C ALA A 113 11.98 3.25 15.12
N THR A 114 11.45 2.03 14.96
CA THR A 114 10.72 1.62 13.76
C THR A 114 9.43 2.43 13.57
N GLN A 115 8.68 2.70 14.64
CA GLN A 115 7.45 3.49 14.57
C GLN A 115 7.72 4.97 14.26
N ALA A 116 8.85 5.51 14.70
CA ALA A 116 9.27 6.88 14.42
C ALA A 116 9.71 7.04 12.95
N ILE A 117 10.53 6.12 12.43
CA ILE A 117 10.97 6.18 11.02
C ILE A 117 9.80 5.99 10.06
N ASN A 118 8.86 5.09 10.36
CA ASN A 118 7.66 4.87 9.55
C ASN A 118 6.71 6.07 9.56
N ARG A 119 6.84 7.00 10.52
CA ARG A 119 6.10 8.26 10.57
C ARG A 119 6.89 9.46 10.04
N GLY A 120 7.98 9.20 9.32
CA GLY A 120 8.76 10.24 8.63
C GLY A 120 9.81 10.94 9.48
N MET A 121 10.17 10.41 10.66
CA MET A 121 11.30 10.95 11.42
C MET A 121 12.63 10.62 10.71
N SER A 122 13.50 11.63 10.54
CA SER A 122 14.79 11.42 9.87
C SER A 122 15.72 10.48 10.64
N LEU A 123 16.60 9.79 9.92
CA LEU A 123 17.59 8.87 10.53
C LEU A 123 18.54 9.61 11.48
N GLU A 124 18.89 10.86 11.17
CA GLU A 124 19.71 11.72 12.01
C GLU A 124 18.99 12.05 13.32
N ALA A 125 17.70 12.40 13.24
CA ALA A 125 16.89 12.71 14.40
C ALA A 125 16.74 11.47 15.30
N ILE A 126 16.46 10.29 14.72
CA ILE A 126 16.40 9.02 15.45
C ILE A 126 17.76 8.67 16.08
N ALA A 127 18.86 8.85 15.36
CA ALA A 127 20.20 8.58 15.87
C ALA A 127 20.55 9.49 17.07
N ALA A 128 20.19 10.77 16.99
CA ALA A 128 20.35 11.72 18.10
C ALA A 128 19.49 11.32 19.31
N LEU A 129 18.23 10.97 19.08
CA LEU A 129 17.28 10.51 20.11
C LEU A 129 17.82 9.27 20.85
N LEU A 130 18.32 8.30 20.07
CA LEU A 130 18.86 7.05 20.58
C LEU A 130 20.32 7.15 21.08
N GLY A 131 20.98 8.30 20.97
CA GLY A 131 22.38 8.47 21.37
C GLY A 131 23.35 7.52 20.64
N HIS A 132 23.16 7.36 19.33
CA HIS A 132 24.06 6.60 18.46
C HIS A 132 25.19 7.52 17.96
N ARG A 133 26.45 7.12 18.19
CA ARG A 133 27.63 7.85 17.70
C ARG A 133 27.86 7.71 16.19
N SER A 134 27.25 6.71 15.57
CA SER A 134 27.36 6.46 14.13
C SER A 134 26.00 6.07 13.58
N LEU A 135 25.68 6.61 12.40
CA LEU A 135 24.48 6.25 11.64
C LEU A 135 24.49 4.79 11.18
N SER A 136 25.65 4.10 11.22
CA SER A 136 25.74 2.68 10.85
C SER A 136 24.80 1.79 11.66
N VAL A 137 24.61 2.09 12.95
CA VAL A 137 23.71 1.35 13.84
C VAL A 137 22.25 1.70 13.57
N THR A 138 21.98 2.93 13.14
CA THR A 138 20.63 3.41 12.83
C THR A 138 20.13 2.92 11.46
N ARG A 139 21.03 2.57 10.54
CA ARG A 139 20.68 2.01 9.21
C ARG A 139 19.84 0.73 9.27
N VAL A 140 19.89 -0.03 10.36
CA VAL A 140 19.03 -1.22 10.55
C VAL A 140 17.54 -0.85 10.51
N TYR A 141 17.18 0.34 11.01
CA TYR A 141 15.78 0.82 10.99
C TYR A 141 15.35 1.29 9.60
N ALA A 142 16.27 1.85 8.80
CA ALA A 142 15.99 2.28 7.41
C ALA A 142 15.49 1.12 6.54
N ARG A 143 16.13 -0.06 6.65
CA ARG A 143 15.73 -1.27 5.89
C ARG A 143 14.32 -1.77 6.23
N ILE A 144 13.84 -1.47 7.45
CA ILE A 144 12.50 -1.86 7.90
C ILE A 144 11.46 -0.86 7.36
N ALA A 145 11.82 0.43 7.32
CA ALA A 145 11.02 1.46 6.65
C ALA A 145 10.89 1.18 5.15
N ASP A 146 11.98 0.77 4.48
CA ASP A 146 11.98 0.45 3.04
C ASP A 146 10.90 -0.57 2.66
N ARG A 147 10.63 -1.57 3.51
CA ARG A 147 9.54 -2.54 3.27
C ARG A 147 8.16 -1.90 3.36
N THR A 148 7.94 -1.03 4.35
CA THR A 148 6.64 -0.37 4.57
C THR A 148 6.39 0.68 3.48
N VAL A 149 7.42 1.44 3.10
CA VAL A 149 7.38 2.43 2.03
C VAL A 149 7.17 1.75 0.67
N ALA A 150 7.79 0.61 0.41
CA ALA A 150 7.54 -0.16 -0.80
C ALA A 150 6.08 -0.62 -0.87
N ASP A 151 5.52 -1.18 0.22
CA ASP A 151 4.12 -1.62 0.26
C ASP A 151 3.14 -0.45 0.01
N GLU A 152 3.37 0.72 0.62
CA GLU A 152 2.57 1.92 0.38
C GLU A 152 2.75 2.48 -1.04
N TYR A 153 3.99 2.48 -1.56
CA TYR A 153 4.29 2.93 -2.91
C TYR A 153 3.60 2.05 -3.96
N PHE A 154 3.62 0.74 -3.80
CA PHE A 154 2.92 -0.17 -4.72
C PHE A 154 1.39 0.00 -4.64
N ALA A 155 0.83 0.15 -3.44
CA ALA A 155 -0.60 0.40 -3.26
C ALA A 155 -1.07 1.74 -3.86
N VAL A 156 -0.22 2.77 -3.88
CA VAL A 156 -0.52 4.04 -4.56
C VAL A 156 -0.30 3.92 -6.06
N SER A 157 0.78 3.27 -6.50
CA SER A 157 1.09 3.10 -7.93
C SER A 157 -0.01 2.34 -8.65
N GLU A 158 -0.56 1.28 -8.05
CA GLU A 158 -1.69 0.51 -8.61
C GLU A 158 -2.95 1.39 -8.82
N LYS A 159 -3.23 2.30 -7.87
CA LYS A 159 -4.35 3.25 -8.00
C LYS A 159 -4.09 4.33 -9.04
N VAL A 160 -2.84 4.75 -9.21
CA VAL A 160 -2.44 5.75 -10.22
C VAL A 160 -2.50 5.12 -11.60
N GLU A 161 -2.01 3.90 -11.77
CA GLU A 161 -2.02 3.16 -13.03
C GLU A 161 -3.48 2.92 -13.50
N ALA A 162 -4.40 2.61 -12.58
CA ALA A 162 -5.82 2.51 -12.87
C ALA A 162 -6.47 3.82 -13.39
N LEU A 163 -5.91 4.99 -13.09
CA LEU A 163 -6.37 6.28 -13.64
C LEU A 163 -5.89 6.49 -15.08
N TYR A 164 -4.73 5.94 -15.45
CA TYR A 164 -4.16 6.05 -16.79
C TYR A 164 -4.66 4.96 -17.75
N ASP A 165 -5.01 3.77 -17.24
CA ASP A 165 -5.61 2.68 -18.01
C ASP A 165 -7.12 2.84 -18.28
N ALA A 166 -7.75 3.87 -17.72
CA ALA A 166 -9.12 4.20 -18.06
C ALA A 166 -9.19 4.58 -19.56
N PRO A 167 -9.95 3.84 -20.40
CA PRO A 167 -9.99 4.11 -21.83
C PRO A 167 -10.48 5.54 -22.06
N ARG A 168 -9.64 6.34 -22.70
CA ARG A 168 -9.94 7.73 -23.04
C ARG A 168 -11.11 7.76 -24.04
N ARG A 169 -12.32 7.93 -23.52
CA ARG A 169 -13.51 8.15 -24.36
C ARG A 169 -13.38 9.52 -25.01
N LEU A 170 -13.08 9.53 -26.31
CA LEU A 170 -13.19 10.75 -27.10
C LEU A 170 -14.66 11.20 -27.12
N PRO A 171 -14.94 12.52 -27.14
CA PRO A 171 -16.30 13.03 -27.31
C PRO A 171 -16.93 12.42 -28.57
N ALA A 172 -18.20 12.00 -28.49
CA ALA A 172 -18.90 11.33 -29.60
C ALA A 172 -18.92 12.18 -30.90
N GLU A 173 -18.81 13.49 -30.76
CA GLU A 173 -18.78 14.48 -31.84
C GLU A 173 -17.41 14.67 -32.51
N ALA A 174 -16.33 14.06 -31.97
CA ALA A 174 -15.02 14.05 -32.61
C ALA A 174 -14.92 13.07 -33.80
N GLU A 175 -15.83 12.09 -33.88
CA GLU A 175 -15.86 11.10 -34.95
C GLU A 175 -16.73 11.61 -36.11
N GLY A 176 -16.11 12.12 -37.17
CA GLY A 176 -16.82 12.50 -38.41
C GLY A 176 -17.41 11.28 -39.14
N SER A 177 -18.30 11.51 -40.11
CA SER A 177 -19.01 10.44 -40.85
C SER A 177 -18.06 9.40 -41.47
N GLU A 178 -16.93 9.85 -42.01
CA GLU A 178 -15.94 9.00 -42.67
C GLU A 178 -15.12 8.17 -41.67
N MET A 179 -14.79 8.74 -40.51
CA MET A 179 -14.14 8.01 -39.43
C MET A 179 -15.05 6.91 -38.87
N GLY A 180 -16.35 7.21 -38.72
CA GLY A 180 -17.35 6.23 -38.32
C GLY A 180 -17.53 5.09 -39.34
N LYS A 181 -17.39 5.38 -40.65
CA LYS A 181 -17.37 4.34 -41.69
C LYS A 181 -16.12 3.47 -41.59
N LEU A 182 -14.94 4.08 -41.50
CA LEU A 182 -13.66 3.37 -41.39
C LEU A 182 -13.64 2.46 -40.16
N ARG A 183 -14.13 2.93 -39.00
CA ARG A 183 -14.22 2.12 -37.79
C ARG A 183 -15.13 0.90 -37.98
N ARG A 184 -16.30 1.07 -38.61
CA ARG A 184 -17.20 -0.05 -38.93
C ARG A 184 -16.58 -1.06 -39.90
N GLU A 185 -15.76 -0.60 -40.83
CA GLU A 185 -15.03 -1.49 -41.75
C GLU A 185 -13.86 -2.20 -41.05
N MET A 186 -13.13 -1.51 -40.17
CA MET A 186 -11.99 -2.07 -39.45
C MET A 186 -12.37 -3.22 -38.51
N HIS A 187 -13.60 -3.22 -37.98
CA HIS A 187 -14.08 -4.27 -37.09
C HIS A 187 -14.75 -5.46 -37.80
N ARG A 188 -14.74 -5.50 -39.14
CA ARG A 188 -15.28 -6.62 -39.90
C ARG A 188 -14.41 -7.87 -39.67
N ARG A 189 -15.01 -8.90 -39.07
CA ARG A 189 -14.34 -10.20 -38.88
C ARG A 189 -14.47 -11.02 -40.17
N MET A 190 -13.38 -11.60 -40.65
CA MET A 190 -13.38 -12.41 -41.86
C MET A 190 -14.12 -13.74 -41.64
N LEU A 191 -14.94 -14.14 -42.62
CA LEU A 191 -15.68 -15.40 -42.65
C LEU A 191 -15.41 -16.11 -44.00
N GLY A 192 -15.91 -17.34 -44.13
CA GLY A 192 -15.69 -18.14 -45.34
C GLY A 192 -16.24 -17.51 -46.63
N ASN A 193 -17.37 -16.81 -46.55
CA ASN A 193 -18.10 -16.26 -47.70
C ASN A 193 -18.32 -14.73 -47.63
N GLY A 194 -17.62 -14.05 -46.71
CA GLY A 194 -17.82 -12.63 -46.46
C GLY A 194 -17.26 -12.18 -45.13
N TYR A 195 -17.96 -11.25 -44.49
CA TYR A 195 -17.56 -10.61 -43.26
C TYR A 195 -18.71 -10.52 -42.25
N CYS A 196 -18.37 -10.60 -40.96
CA CYS A 196 -19.27 -10.26 -39.88
C CYS A 196 -19.15 -8.76 -39.59
N ALA A 197 -20.22 -8.00 -39.83
CA ALA A 197 -20.31 -6.57 -39.49
C ALA A 197 -20.96 -6.33 -38.12
N ARG A 198 -20.97 -7.33 -37.23
CA ARG A 198 -21.52 -7.19 -35.88
C ARG A 198 -20.63 -6.26 -35.04
N PRO A 199 -21.19 -5.23 -34.37
CA PRO A 199 -20.51 -4.42 -33.38
C PRO A 199 -19.78 -5.24 -32.32
N VAL A 200 -18.63 -4.74 -31.86
CA VAL A 200 -17.74 -5.45 -30.92
C VAL A 200 -18.39 -5.65 -29.55
N GLU A 201 -19.33 -4.76 -29.20
CA GLU A 201 -20.06 -4.76 -27.94
C GLU A 201 -21.19 -5.79 -27.89
N MET A 202 -21.53 -6.45 -29.02
CA MET A 202 -22.57 -7.47 -29.07
C MET A 202 -22.00 -8.88 -29.20
N ASP A 203 -22.41 -9.76 -28.28
CA ASP A 203 -22.00 -11.17 -28.29
C ASP A 203 -22.64 -11.97 -29.43
N CYS A 204 -21.95 -13.03 -29.86
CA CYS A 204 -22.44 -13.99 -30.84
C CYS A 204 -22.87 -15.29 -30.18
N HIS A 205 -24.12 -15.71 -30.36
CA HIS A 205 -24.56 -17.04 -29.92
C HIS A 205 -24.20 -18.17 -30.89
N PHE A 206 -24.00 -17.87 -32.18
CA PHE A 206 -23.77 -18.88 -33.20
C PHE A 206 -22.65 -18.43 -34.17
N GLU A 207 -21.41 -18.73 -33.83
CA GLU A 207 -20.22 -18.32 -34.60
C GLU A 207 -20.02 -19.09 -35.92
N SER A 208 -20.76 -20.18 -36.15
CA SER A 208 -20.56 -21.09 -37.29
C SER A 208 -21.61 -21.01 -38.40
N ILE A 209 -22.71 -20.27 -38.23
CA ILE A 209 -23.83 -20.19 -39.20
C ILE A 209 -24.09 -18.75 -39.65
N CYS A 210 -23.11 -18.17 -40.33
CA CYS A 210 -23.14 -16.73 -40.63
C CYS A 210 -23.94 -16.36 -41.89
N GLU A 211 -24.10 -17.24 -42.88
CA GLU A 211 -24.70 -16.89 -44.18
C GLU A 211 -26.17 -16.46 -44.11
N SER A 212 -26.87 -16.85 -43.04
CA SER A 212 -28.24 -16.43 -42.73
C SER A 212 -28.33 -15.34 -41.65
N CYS A 213 -27.20 -14.88 -41.11
CA CYS A 213 -27.16 -13.87 -40.06
C CYS A 213 -27.43 -12.48 -40.63
N THR A 214 -28.18 -11.65 -39.90
CA THR A 214 -28.47 -10.26 -40.27
C THR A 214 -27.24 -9.36 -40.31
N PHE A 215 -26.19 -9.69 -39.56
CA PHE A 215 -24.92 -8.97 -39.55
C PHE A 215 -23.92 -9.46 -40.61
N PHE A 216 -24.30 -10.45 -41.43
CA PHE A 216 -23.45 -10.96 -42.49
C PHE A 216 -23.49 -10.05 -43.71
N VAL A 217 -22.31 -9.66 -44.16
CA VAL A 217 -22.09 -8.83 -45.34
C VAL A 217 -21.11 -9.55 -46.24
N THR A 218 -21.38 -9.58 -47.54
CA THR A 218 -20.48 -10.17 -48.54
C THR A 218 -20.07 -9.09 -49.56
N THR A 219 -19.06 -9.37 -50.36
CA THR A 219 -18.52 -8.42 -51.37
C THR A 219 -18.41 -9.11 -52.73
N ILE A 220 -18.19 -8.32 -53.78
CA ILE A 220 -18.08 -8.82 -55.15
C ILE A 220 -17.01 -9.91 -55.30
N GLU A 221 -15.97 -9.89 -54.46
CA GLU A 221 -14.89 -10.87 -54.41
C GLU A 221 -15.39 -12.29 -54.12
N PHE A 222 -16.46 -12.43 -53.33
CA PHE A 222 -17.03 -13.73 -52.95
C PHE A 222 -18.08 -14.23 -53.94
N ARG A 223 -18.52 -13.41 -54.92
CA ARG A 223 -19.56 -13.78 -55.91
C ARG A 223 -19.28 -15.13 -56.58
N PRO A 224 -18.07 -15.41 -57.12
CA PRO A 224 -17.83 -16.68 -57.78
C PRO A 224 -18.02 -17.89 -56.85
N THR A 225 -17.72 -17.74 -55.56
CA THR A 225 -17.88 -18.80 -54.56
C THR A 225 -19.36 -19.00 -54.21
N LEU A 226 -20.11 -17.90 -54.04
CA LEU A 226 -21.54 -17.95 -53.79
C LEU A 226 -22.31 -18.60 -54.95
N GLU A 227 -21.99 -18.24 -56.19
CA GLU A 227 -22.58 -18.85 -57.39
C GLU A 227 -22.30 -20.36 -57.47
N ARG A 228 -21.06 -20.80 -57.16
CA ARG A 228 -20.73 -22.23 -57.12
C ARG A 228 -21.54 -22.97 -56.05
N GLN A 229 -21.68 -22.39 -54.86
CA GLN A 229 -22.42 -23.02 -53.76
C GLN A 229 -23.93 -23.05 -54.02
N ARG A 230 -24.47 -22.00 -54.65
CA ARG A 230 -25.86 -21.94 -55.12
C ARG A 230 -26.15 -23.01 -56.16
N ASN A 231 -25.28 -23.14 -57.17
CA ASN A 231 -25.43 -24.15 -58.22
C ASN A 231 -25.28 -25.57 -57.67
N ASP A 232 -24.37 -25.81 -56.71
CA ASP A 232 -24.26 -27.10 -56.00
C ASP A 232 -25.53 -27.43 -55.22
N ALA A 233 -26.12 -26.45 -54.53
CA ALA A 233 -27.37 -26.61 -53.80
C ALA A 233 -28.53 -26.96 -54.75
N ALA A 234 -28.65 -26.24 -55.88
CA ALA A 234 -29.67 -26.48 -56.90
C ALA A 234 -29.53 -27.89 -57.51
N ALA A 235 -28.31 -28.29 -57.88
CA ALA A 235 -28.04 -29.61 -58.44
C ALA A 235 -28.40 -30.77 -57.48
N LYS A 236 -28.36 -30.52 -56.17
CA LYS A 236 -28.70 -31.49 -55.12
C LYS A 236 -30.13 -31.34 -54.59
N GLY A 237 -30.95 -30.44 -55.15
CA GLY A 237 -32.32 -30.19 -54.71
C GLY A 237 -32.44 -29.57 -53.31
N GLN A 238 -31.40 -28.86 -52.83
CA GLN A 238 -31.35 -28.25 -51.50
C GLN A 238 -32.01 -26.86 -51.48
N VAL A 239 -33.34 -26.81 -51.65
CA VAL A 239 -34.12 -25.57 -51.89
C VAL A 239 -33.85 -24.47 -50.85
N ALA A 240 -33.83 -24.81 -49.55
CA ALA A 240 -33.61 -23.81 -48.50
C ALA A 240 -32.20 -23.18 -48.57
N ARG A 241 -31.20 -23.97 -48.99
CA ARG A 241 -29.81 -23.52 -49.10
C ARG A 241 -29.59 -22.70 -50.37
N GLU A 242 -30.24 -23.09 -51.46
CA GLU A 242 -30.30 -22.32 -52.70
C GLU A 242 -30.87 -20.91 -52.46
N GLN A 243 -32.00 -20.82 -51.75
CA GLN A 243 -32.64 -19.54 -51.40
C GLN A 243 -31.74 -18.60 -50.58
N ILE A 244 -30.92 -19.14 -49.66
CA ILE A 244 -29.95 -18.33 -48.89
C ILE A 244 -28.95 -17.68 -49.84
N PHE A 245 -28.37 -18.45 -50.77
CA PHE A 245 -27.38 -17.91 -51.70
C PHE A 245 -27.99 -17.00 -52.75
N ASP A 246 -29.21 -17.27 -53.22
CA ASP A 246 -29.95 -16.34 -54.08
C ASP A 246 -30.13 -14.98 -53.39
N GLY A 247 -30.58 -14.98 -52.13
CA GLY A 247 -30.74 -13.74 -51.36
C GLY A 247 -29.42 -13.02 -51.08
N LEU A 248 -28.28 -13.71 -51.09
CA LEU A 248 -26.96 -13.10 -50.98
C LEU A 248 -26.51 -12.46 -52.30
N LEU A 249 -26.74 -13.15 -53.42
CA LEU A 249 -26.41 -12.64 -54.76
C LEU A 249 -27.28 -11.44 -55.13
N THR A 250 -28.58 -11.45 -54.82
CA THR A 250 -29.46 -10.29 -55.02
C THR A 250 -28.98 -9.07 -54.25
N ARG A 251 -28.64 -9.22 -52.97
CA ARG A 251 -28.10 -8.11 -52.15
C ARG A 251 -26.77 -7.57 -52.71
N LEU A 252 -25.94 -8.44 -53.29
CA LEU A 252 -24.69 -8.02 -53.96
C LEU A 252 -24.97 -7.19 -55.21
N ASP A 253 -26.00 -7.54 -55.99
CA ASP A 253 -26.39 -6.81 -57.20
C ASP A 253 -26.96 -5.42 -56.84
N GLU A 254 -27.77 -5.35 -55.79
CA GLU A 254 -28.33 -4.09 -55.26
C GLU A 254 -27.25 -3.13 -54.75
N GLN A 255 -26.14 -3.65 -54.19
CA GLN A 255 -25.02 -2.84 -53.69
C GLN A 255 -24.07 -2.35 -54.79
N ALA A 256 -24.13 -2.95 -55.98
CA ALA A 256 -23.28 -2.62 -57.12
C ALA A 256 -23.93 -1.62 -58.11
N SER A 257 -25.20 -1.29 -57.91
CA SER A 257 -25.98 -0.30 -58.69
C SER A 257 -25.96 1.07 -58.03
#